data_AF-A0A1S3WH05-F1
#
_entry.id   AF-A0A1S3WH05-F1
#
_cell.length_a   1.000
_cell.length_b   1.000
_cell.length_c   1.000
_cell.angle_alpha   90.00
_cell.angle_beta   90.00
_cell.angle_gamma   90.00
#
_symmetry.space_group_name_H-M   'P 1'
#
loop_
_entity.id
_entity.type
_entity.pdbx_description
1 polymer ?
#
loop_
_entity_poly.entity_id
_entity_poly.type
_entity_poly.pdbx_seq_one_letter_code
_entity_poly.pdbx_strand_id
1 'polypeptide(L)'
;MASKHKLPMQCESLEKKKGRQDKGEEDSFRSAAEALRAAPAEKRTVRVDPQCPLSHSPGAQVYEDYDCTLNQTNIGSNNNKFYIIQLLQEGDRFVCWNRWGRVGEVGQSKLSHFSILEDAKKDFEKKFRDKTKNSWAERDHFVAHPGKYTLIEVQGEDDTQEAVVKVDGGPERTVLRRVRACSLDAATQELVTNIFSKDMFKDSMALMNLDVKKMPLGKLSKQQIARGIEALEALEAALRAPTDGGTSLEELSSHFYTVIPHNFGRNRPPPINSLELLQAKKDMLLVLADIELAQTLQATPEEEEEKKVEEVPHPLDRDYQLLKCQLQLLDPEAPEFKVIHTYLEQTGGNFKCPALQHIWKVDRQGEEEQFQAHSKLGNRRLLWHGTNVAVVAAILTSGLRIMPHSGGRVGRGIYFASENSKSAGYVTGMSCGSHRIGYMFLGEVALGREHHITVDEPTLKQPPPGFDSVIARGHTEPDPAQDTLLELDGQKVAVPQGRPVPCPEFSHSSFSQSEYLIYHESQCRLRFLLEVRL
;
A
#
# COMPACT_ATOMS: atom_id res chain seq x y z
N MET A 1 12.25 -69.93 23.07
CA MET A 1 11.11 -70.57 23.76
C MET A 1 10.44 -69.49 24.60
N ALA A 2 9.56 -68.67 24.02
CA ALA A 2 8.12 -68.91 23.91
C ALA A 2 7.44 -69.12 25.28
N SER A 3 7.07 -68.02 25.94
CA SER A 3 6.00 -68.03 26.94
C SER A 3 4.75 -67.42 26.31
N LYS A 4 3.70 -68.22 26.25
CA LYS A 4 2.34 -67.84 25.87
C LYS A 4 1.52 -67.82 27.16
N HIS A 5 0.77 -66.75 27.38
CA HIS A 5 -0.62 -66.89 27.78
C HIS A 5 -1.47 -65.82 27.08
N LYS A 6 -2.43 -66.32 26.30
CA LYS A 6 -3.50 -65.62 25.58
C LYS A 6 -4.72 -65.53 26.48
N LEU A 7 -5.51 -64.48 26.32
CA LEU A 7 -6.98 -64.49 26.12
C LEU A 7 -7.36 -63.25 25.25
N PRO A 8 -8.55 -63.21 24.62
CA PRO A 8 -8.69 -62.96 23.18
C PRO A 8 -9.03 -61.51 22.79
N MET A 9 -8.56 -61.12 21.61
CA MET A 9 -9.06 -59.96 20.87
C MET A 9 -10.35 -60.31 20.13
N GLN A 10 -11.39 -59.50 20.32
CA GLN A 10 -12.45 -59.31 19.33
C GLN A 10 -12.29 -57.93 18.70
N CYS A 11 -12.45 -57.93 17.39
CA CYS A 11 -12.21 -56.86 16.46
C CYS A 11 -13.55 -56.22 16.12
N GLU A 12 -13.72 -54.92 16.36
CA GLU A 12 -14.68 -54.11 15.62
C GLU A 12 -14.01 -52.81 15.15
N SER A 13 -14.16 -52.63 13.84
CA SER A 13 -13.71 -51.58 12.93
C SER A 13 -13.62 -50.15 13.48
N LEU A 14 -12.41 -49.57 13.39
CA LEU A 14 -12.20 -48.13 13.38
C LEU A 14 -12.42 -47.57 11.97
N GLU A 15 -13.55 -46.90 11.77
CA GLU A 15 -13.77 -46.05 10.60
C GLU A 15 -12.85 -44.82 10.65
N LYS A 16 -12.09 -44.62 9.58
CA LYS A 16 -11.21 -43.48 9.33
C LYS A 16 -12.01 -42.17 9.26
N LYS A 17 -11.87 -41.30 10.27
CA LYS A 17 -12.11 -39.85 10.08
C LYS A 17 -10.92 -39.22 9.36
N LYS A 18 -11.00 -39.26 8.02
CA LYS A 18 -10.22 -38.39 7.11
C LYS A 18 -10.95 -37.05 7.02
N GLY A 19 -10.20 -35.94 7.06
CA GLY A 19 -10.67 -34.63 6.57
C GLY A 19 -10.87 -33.57 7.66
N ARG A 20 -9.77 -32.98 8.14
CA ARG A 20 -9.77 -31.61 8.69
C ARG A 20 -8.37 -30.99 8.62
N GLN A 21 -7.85 -30.83 7.41
CA GLN A 21 -6.67 -30.00 7.11
C GLN A 21 -6.94 -29.35 5.75
N ASP A 22 -7.43 -28.10 5.78
CA ASP A 22 -7.28 -27.09 4.69
C ASP A 22 -8.00 -25.74 4.95
N LYS A 23 -8.52 -25.47 6.16
CA LYS A 23 -9.31 -24.25 6.43
C LYS A 23 -8.50 -22.99 6.79
N GLY A 24 -7.17 -23.02 6.69
CA GLY A 24 -6.31 -21.91 7.12
C GLY A 24 -5.96 -20.88 6.03
N GLU A 25 -6.22 -21.19 4.75
CA GLU A 25 -5.88 -20.29 3.64
C GLU A 25 -6.99 -19.28 3.32
N GLU A 26 -8.27 -19.67 3.41
CA GLU A 26 -9.41 -18.81 3.07
C GLU A 26 -9.65 -17.66 4.07
N ASP A 27 -9.24 -17.81 5.33
CA ASP A 27 -9.80 -17.02 6.45
C ASP A 27 -9.16 -15.62 6.57
N SER A 28 -7.84 -15.52 6.41
CA SER A 28 -7.13 -14.23 6.55
C SER A 28 -7.32 -13.31 5.33
N PHE A 29 -7.48 -13.90 4.14
CA PHE A 29 -7.68 -13.15 2.92
C PHE A 29 -9.11 -12.59 2.84
N ARG A 30 -10.12 -13.45 3.08
CA ARG A 30 -11.52 -13.00 3.15
C ARG A 30 -11.67 -11.92 4.21
N SER A 31 -11.03 -12.07 5.36
CA SER A 31 -11.12 -11.10 6.46
C SER A 31 -10.65 -9.68 6.10
N ALA A 32 -9.59 -9.48 5.30
CA ALA A 32 -9.17 -8.13 4.88
C ALA A 32 -10.04 -7.54 3.77
N ALA A 33 -10.41 -8.35 2.77
CA ALA A 33 -11.38 -7.91 1.77
C ALA A 33 -12.76 -7.63 2.41
N GLU A 34 -13.14 -8.37 3.46
CA GLU A 34 -14.33 -8.13 4.28
C GLU A 34 -14.19 -6.86 5.13
N ALA A 35 -13.03 -6.61 5.75
CA ALA A 35 -12.77 -5.39 6.51
C ALA A 35 -12.84 -4.13 5.63
N LEU A 36 -12.26 -4.18 4.42
CA LEU A 36 -12.36 -3.11 3.42
C LEU A 36 -13.79 -2.95 2.89
N ARG A 37 -14.56 -4.03 2.76
CA ARG A 37 -15.98 -4.02 2.36
C ARG A 37 -16.92 -3.49 3.45
N ALA A 38 -16.60 -3.76 4.71
CA ALA A 38 -17.40 -3.33 5.86
C ALA A 38 -17.19 -1.84 6.19
N ALA A 39 -16.20 -1.19 5.58
CA ALA A 39 -16.01 0.24 5.72
C ALA A 39 -17.24 1.00 5.16
N PRO A 40 -17.79 1.97 5.92
CA PRO A 40 -18.95 2.73 5.48
C PRO A 40 -18.65 3.50 4.19
N ALA A 41 -19.61 3.51 3.26
CA ALA A 41 -19.52 4.32 2.06
C ALA A 41 -19.54 5.81 2.44
N GLU A 42 -18.43 6.52 2.21
CA GLU A 42 -18.31 7.95 2.52
C GLU A 42 -19.11 8.82 1.54
N LYS A 43 -19.47 10.03 1.98
CA LYS A 43 -20.25 10.98 1.16
C LYS A 43 -19.46 11.39 -0.08
N ARG A 44 -20.09 11.22 -1.25
CA ARG A 44 -19.47 11.41 -2.57
C ARG A 44 -19.63 12.86 -3.06
N THR A 45 -18.55 13.64 -3.07
CA THR A 45 -18.52 14.98 -3.71
C THR A 45 -18.14 14.86 -5.19
N VAL A 46 -19.12 14.85 -6.10
CA VAL A 46 -18.84 14.64 -7.55
C VAL A 46 -18.59 15.97 -8.28
N ARG A 47 -17.44 16.08 -8.95
CA ARG A 47 -17.10 17.22 -9.81
C ARG A 47 -17.38 16.95 -11.29
N VAL A 48 -17.65 18.02 -12.01
CA VAL A 48 -17.69 18.00 -13.49
C VAL A 48 -16.32 17.54 -14.00
N ASP A 49 -16.31 16.62 -14.96
CA ASP A 49 -15.09 16.15 -15.62
C ASP A 49 -14.27 17.36 -16.12
N PRO A 50 -12.99 17.52 -15.73
CA PRO A 50 -12.18 18.69 -16.12
C PRO A 50 -12.02 18.87 -17.63
N GLN A 51 -12.28 17.81 -18.42
CA GLN A 51 -12.27 17.87 -19.89
C GLN A 51 -13.61 18.32 -20.49
N CYS A 52 -14.65 18.47 -19.68
CA CYS A 52 -15.92 19.02 -20.10
C CYS A 52 -15.76 20.54 -20.30
N PRO A 53 -16.22 21.11 -21.43
CA PRO A 53 -16.22 22.56 -21.65
C PRO A 53 -16.98 23.35 -20.57
N LEU A 54 -17.93 22.72 -19.86
CA LEU A 54 -18.71 23.33 -18.78
C LEU A 54 -18.02 23.22 -17.41
N SER A 55 -16.86 22.58 -17.30
CA SER A 55 -16.17 22.39 -16.01
C SER A 55 -15.77 23.68 -15.31
N HIS A 56 -15.62 24.78 -16.07
CA HIS A 56 -15.27 26.11 -15.55
C HIS A 56 -16.49 27.03 -15.44
N SER A 57 -17.68 26.56 -15.81
CA SER A 57 -18.92 27.31 -15.65
C SER A 57 -19.33 27.29 -14.18
N PRO A 58 -19.44 28.43 -13.49
CA PRO A 58 -19.76 28.47 -12.05
C PRO A 58 -21.17 27.97 -11.72
N GLY A 59 -22.06 27.86 -12.71
CA GLY A 59 -23.41 27.30 -12.54
C GLY A 59 -23.56 25.84 -12.96
N ALA A 60 -22.51 25.20 -13.47
CA ALA A 60 -22.57 23.82 -13.93
C ALA A 60 -22.14 22.86 -12.83
N GLN A 61 -23.03 21.93 -12.47
CA GLN A 61 -22.76 20.89 -11.48
C GLN A 61 -23.25 19.53 -11.97
N VAL A 62 -22.70 18.46 -11.41
CA VAL A 62 -23.25 17.12 -11.63
C VAL A 62 -24.62 17.03 -10.98
N TYR A 63 -25.60 16.52 -11.71
CA TYR A 63 -26.97 16.35 -11.23
C TYR A 63 -27.05 15.11 -10.34
N GLU A 64 -27.33 15.30 -9.04
CA GLU A 64 -27.49 14.22 -8.05
C GLU A 64 -26.34 13.20 -8.12
N ASP A 65 -26.67 11.91 -8.30
CA ASP A 65 -25.75 10.79 -8.34
C ASP A 65 -25.37 10.37 -9.77
N TYR A 66 -25.87 11.04 -10.81
CA TYR A 66 -25.73 10.69 -12.22
C TYR A 66 -24.32 10.97 -12.77
N ASP A 67 -23.34 10.24 -12.24
CA ASP A 67 -21.94 10.19 -12.64
C ASP A 67 -21.43 8.76 -12.55
N CYS A 68 -20.75 8.30 -13.60
CA CYS A 68 -20.06 7.02 -13.55
C CYS A 68 -18.79 7.01 -14.39
N THR A 69 -17.80 6.28 -13.89
CA THR A 69 -16.59 5.92 -14.63
C THR A 69 -16.60 4.41 -14.84
N LEU A 70 -16.46 4.00 -16.09
CA LEU A 70 -16.48 2.62 -16.52
C LEU A 70 -15.13 2.24 -17.11
N ASN A 71 -14.69 1.00 -16.89
CA ASN A 71 -13.45 0.47 -17.46
C ASN A 71 -13.66 -0.88 -18.13
N GLN A 72 -12.86 -1.17 -19.14
CA GLN A 72 -12.85 -2.45 -19.84
C GLN A 72 -11.45 -2.77 -20.36
N THR A 73 -10.91 -3.90 -19.90
CA THR A 73 -9.69 -4.49 -20.46
C THR A 73 -9.99 -5.84 -21.10
N ASN A 74 -9.43 -6.06 -22.29
CA ASN A 74 -9.36 -7.36 -22.95
C ASN A 74 -7.98 -7.46 -23.62
N ILE A 75 -7.12 -8.29 -23.03
CA ILE A 75 -5.73 -8.47 -23.45
C ILE A 75 -5.64 -9.04 -24.87
N GLY A 76 -6.46 -10.06 -25.20
CA GLY A 76 -6.46 -10.70 -26.51
C GLY A 76 -6.71 -9.72 -27.66
N SER A 77 -7.59 -8.73 -27.47
CA SER A 77 -7.91 -7.71 -28.47
C SER A 77 -7.13 -6.39 -28.30
N ASN A 78 -6.14 -6.33 -27.38
CA ASN A 78 -5.46 -5.09 -26.98
C ASN A 78 -6.42 -3.93 -26.66
N ASN A 79 -7.55 -4.25 -26.03
CA ASN A 79 -8.48 -3.26 -25.54
C ASN A 79 -8.14 -2.93 -24.09
N ASN A 80 -7.97 -1.65 -23.80
CA ASN A 80 -7.84 -1.10 -22.46
C ASN A 80 -8.50 0.28 -22.49
N LYS A 81 -9.79 0.34 -22.17
CA LYS A 81 -10.67 1.45 -22.52
C LYS A 81 -11.46 1.95 -21.31
N PHE A 82 -11.60 3.26 -21.21
CA PHE A 82 -12.48 3.89 -20.24
C PHE A 82 -13.71 4.51 -20.92
N TYR A 83 -14.76 4.72 -20.13
CA TYR A 83 -15.94 5.50 -20.50
C TYR A 83 -16.43 6.28 -19.28
N ILE A 84 -16.57 7.60 -19.39
CA ILE A 84 -17.17 8.49 -18.39
C ILE A 84 -18.53 8.94 -18.90
N ILE A 85 -19.53 8.93 -18.02
CA ILE A 85 -20.87 9.44 -18.28
C ILE A 85 -21.24 10.36 -17.12
N GLN A 86 -21.61 11.61 -17.41
CA GLN A 86 -22.10 12.58 -16.44
C GLN A 86 -23.37 13.25 -16.94
N LEU A 87 -24.36 13.41 -16.07
CA LEU A 87 -25.47 14.33 -16.27
C LEU A 87 -25.16 15.62 -15.52
N LEU A 88 -25.13 16.73 -16.24
CA LEU A 88 -24.84 18.06 -15.69
C LEU A 88 -26.10 18.91 -15.70
N GLN A 89 -26.24 19.79 -14.70
CA GLN A 89 -27.25 20.83 -14.63
C GLN A 89 -26.57 22.20 -14.62
N GLU A 90 -27.04 23.10 -15.48
CA GLU A 90 -26.66 24.52 -15.52
C GLU A 90 -27.94 25.37 -15.57
N GLY A 91 -28.39 25.86 -14.41
CA GLY A 91 -29.71 26.49 -14.25
C GLY A 91 -30.84 25.52 -14.61
N ASP A 92 -31.66 25.89 -15.60
CA ASP A 92 -32.78 25.08 -16.12
C ASP A 92 -32.39 24.19 -17.32
N ARG A 93 -31.09 24.09 -17.64
CA ARG A 93 -30.59 23.28 -18.76
C ARG A 93 -29.87 22.05 -18.26
N PHE A 94 -30.04 20.95 -18.98
CA PHE A 94 -29.42 19.66 -18.66
C PHE A 94 -28.51 19.21 -19.79
N VAL A 95 -27.37 18.63 -19.45
CA VAL A 95 -26.36 18.21 -20.43
C VAL A 95 -25.80 16.84 -20.07
N CYS A 96 -25.92 15.87 -20.98
CA CYS A 96 -25.23 14.60 -20.85
C CYS A 96 -23.83 14.72 -21.47
N TRP A 97 -22.82 14.59 -20.64
CA TRP A 97 -21.41 14.50 -21.02
C TRP A 97 -20.97 13.05 -21.09
N ASN A 98 -20.37 12.67 -22.23
CA ASN A 98 -19.75 11.38 -22.43
C ASN A 98 -18.30 11.57 -22.85
N ARG A 99 -17.36 10.86 -22.23
CA ARG A 99 -15.95 10.84 -22.65
C ARG A 99 -15.40 9.42 -22.64
N TRP A 100 -14.75 8.99 -23.72
CA TRP A 100 -14.25 7.63 -23.85
C TRP A 100 -12.94 7.59 -24.62
N GLY A 101 -12.13 6.58 -24.34
CA GLY A 101 -10.84 6.46 -24.99
C GLY A 101 -10.03 5.30 -24.43
N ARG A 102 -8.76 5.27 -24.83
CA ARG A 102 -7.78 4.36 -24.24
C ARG A 102 -7.36 4.87 -22.86
N VAL A 103 -7.22 3.98 -21.89
CA VAL A 103 -6.73 4.31 -20.53
C VAL A 103 -5.35 4.98 -20.63
N GLY A 104 -5.14 6.05 -19.87
CA GLY A 104 -3.98 6.95 -19.96
C GLY A 104 -4.13 8.13 -20.94
N GLU A 105 -5.09 8.09 -21.86
CA GLU A 105 -5.31 9.14 -22.88
C GLU A 105 -6.53 10.02 -22.57
N VAL A 106 -6.61 11.19 -23.21
CA VAL A 106 -7.74 12.13 -23.03
C VAL A 106 -9.05 11.54 -23.58
N GLY A 107 -8.97 10.85 -24.73
CA GLY A 107 -10.10 10.26 -25.42
C GLY A 107 -10.90 11.23 -26.31
N GLN A 108 -12.01 10.73 -26.84
CA GLN A 108 -13.04 11.50 -27.53
C GLN A 108 -14.17 11.83 -26.56
N SER A 109 -14.95 12.86 -26.88
CA SER A 109 -16.08 13.26 -26.06
C SER A 109 -17.31 13.66 -26.88
N LYS A 110 -18.46 13.71 -26.20
CA LYS A 110 -19.72 14.18 -26.76
C LYS A 110 -20.56 14.85 -25.66
N LEU A 111 -21.03 16.05 -25.95
CA LEU A 111 -22.08 16.74 -25.19
C LEU A 111 -23.44 16.53 -25.89
N SER A 112 -24.49 16.33 -25.11
CA SER A 112 -25.87 16.28 -25.61
C SER A 112 -26.74 17.14 -24.71
N HIS A 113 -27.40 18.13 -25.30
CA HIS A 113 -28.18 19.13 -24.57
C HIS A 113 -29.64 18.75 -24.51
N PHE A 114 -30.27 18.99 -23.36
CA PHE A 114 -31.67 18.69 -23.09
C PHE A 114 -32.33 19.86 -22.35
N SER A 115 -33.58 20.13 -22.69
CA SER A 115 -34.43 21.12 -21.99
C SER A 115 -35.30 20.48 -20.92
N ILE A 116 -35.41 19.14 -20.90
CA ILE A 116 -36.24 18.37 -19.98
C ILE A 116 -35.34 17.39 -19.23
N LEU A 117 -35.35 17.45 -17.90
CA LEU A 117 -34.54 16.58 -17.02
C LEU A 117 -34.76 15.09 -17.31
N GLU A 118 -36.02 14.68 -17.46
CA GLU A 118 -36.39 13.28 -17.70
C GLU A 118 -35.81 12.72 -19.00
N ASP A 119 -35.67 13.54 -20.05
CA ASP A 119 -35.05 13.11 -21.29
C ASP A 119 -33.53 12.97 -21.14
N ALA A 120 -32.90 13.84 -20.34
CA ALA A 120 -31.48 13.76 -20.03
C ALA A 120 -31.17 12.51 -19.16
N LYS A 121 -31.99 12.24 -18.13
CA LYS A 121 -31.91 11.01 -17.33
C LYS A 121 -32.03 9.76 -18.20
N LYS A 122 -33.02 9.71 -19.10
CA LYS A 122 -33.18 8.60 -20.05
C LYS A 122 -31.97 8.41 -20.96
N ASP A 123 -31.35 9.48 -21.46
CA ASP A 123 -30.14 9.37 -22.29
C ASP A 123 -28.96 8.81 -21.50
N PHE A 124 -28.74 9.30 -20.27
CA PHE A 124 -27.73 8.79 -19.36
C PHE A 124 -27.94 7.29 -19.09
N GLU A 125 -29.14 6.89 -18.64
CA GLU A 125 -29.45 5.52 -18.26
C GLU A 125 -29.39 4.56 -19.45
N LYS A 126 -29.85 5.01 -20.62
CA LYS A 126 -29.71 4.27 -21.87
C LYS A 126 -28.24 4.06 -22.21
N LYS A 127 -27.39 5.08 -22.04
CA LYS A 127 -25.96 4.96 -22.30
C LYS A 127 -25.30 3.99 -21.33
N PHE A 128 -25.57 4.13 -20.03
CA PHE A 128 -25.07 3.24 -19.00
C PHE A 128 -25.43 1.79 -19.34
N ARG A 129 -26.71 1.50 -19.59
CA ARG A 129 -27.19 0.16 -19.94
C ARG A 129 -26.59 -0.38 -21.24
N ASP A 130 -26.39 0.45 -22.26
CA ASP A 130 -25.69 0.02 -23.49
C ASP A 130 -24.25 -0.44 -23.20
N LYS A 131 -23.53 0.29 -22.34
CA LYS A 131 -22.12 0.02 -22.03
C LYS A 131 -21.93 -1.12 -21.02
N THR A 132 -22.86 -1.30 -20.09
CA THR A 132 -22.70 -2.23 -18.96
C THR A 132 -23.65 -3.42 -19.00
N LYS A 133 -24.76 -3.35 -19.75
CA LYS A 133 -25.94 -4.25 -19.66
C LYS A 133 -26.70 -4.21 -18.31
N ASN A 134 -26.32 -3.31 -17.40
CA ASN A 134 -26.97 -3.15 -16.10
C ASN A 134 -27.97 -1.97 -16.13
N SER A 135 -28.97 -1.98 -15.25
CA SER A 135 -29.82 -0.83 -15.00
C SER A 135 -29.10 0.17 -14.08
N TRP A 136 -29.28 1.47 -14.31
CA TRP A 136 -28.68 2.50 -13.43
C TRP A 136 -29.25 2.44 -12.01
N ALA A 137 -30.55 2.15 -11.87
CA ALA A 137 -31.22 2.04 -10.58
C ALA A 137 -30.74 0.83 -9.75
N GLU A 138 -30.15 -0.19 -10.38
CA GLU A 138 -29.67 -1.41 -9.73
C GLU A 138 -28.14 -1.47 -9.68
N ARG A 139 -27.47 -0.33 -9.87
CA ARG A 139 -26.00 -0.25 -9.95
C ARG A 139 -25.28 -0.76 -8.69
N ASP A 140 -25.93 -0.73 -7.52
CA ASP A 140 -25.35 -1.26 -6.29
C ASP A 140 -25.26 -2.80 -6.30
N HIS A 141 -26.01 -3.45 -7.20
CA HIS A 141 -25.97 -4.89 -7.47
C HIS A 141 -25.33 -5.17 -8.85
N PHE A 142 -24.30 -4.41 -9.23
CA PHE A 142 -23.68 -4.50 -10.54
C PHE A 142 -23.17 -5.90 -10.89
N VAL A 143 -23.54 -6.40 -12.07
CA VAL A 143 -23.03 -7.67 -12.60
C VAL A 143 -22.13 -7.42 -13.81
N ALA A 144 -20.88 -7.87 -13.73
CA ALA A 144 -19.96 -7.80 -14.86
C ALA A 144 -20.39 -8.75 -15.98
N HIS A 145 -20.39 -8.27 -17.23
CA HIS A 145 -20.75 -9.06 -18.41
C HIS A 145 -19.58 -9.17 -19.39
N PRO A 146 -19.35 -10.35 -20.00
CA PRO A 146 -18.32 -10.52 -21.02
C PRO A 146 -18.44 -9.49 -22.15
N GLY A 147 -17.31 -8.87 -22.50
CA GLY A 147 -17.24 -7.87 -23.57
C GLY A 147 -17.94 -6.53 -23.27
N LYS A 148 -18.37 -6.29 -22.03
CA LYS A 148 -18.95 -5.02 -21.57
C LYS A 148 -18.04 -4.31 -20.57
N TYR A 149 -18.35 -3.03 -20.31
CA TYR A 149 -17.61 -2.24 -19.33
C TYR A 149 -18.05 -2.59 -17.91
N THR A 150 -17.14 -2.48 -16.96
CA THR A 150 -17.38 -2.63 -15.52
C THR A 150 -17.40 -1.27 -14.85
N LEU A 151 -18.29 -1.08 -13.87
CA LEU A 151 -18.33 0.13 -13.06
C LEU A 151 -17.11 0.19 -12.13
N ILE A 152 -16.44 1.33 -12.15
CA ILE A 152 -15.36 1.70 -11.23
C ILE A 152 -15.93 2.70 -10.24
N GLU A 153 -15.80 2.39 -8.96
CA GLU A 153 -16.15 3.30 -7.89
C GLU A 153 -15.08 4.37 -7.79
N VAL A 154 -15.51 5.61 -7.89
CA VAL A 154 -14.62 6.76 -7.96
C VAL A 154 -15.15 7.72 -6.90
N GLN A 155 -14.40 7.86 -5.79
CA GLN A 155 -14.75 8.79 -4.71
C GLN A 155 -14.67 10.27 -5.17
N GLY A 156 -15.21 11.21 -4.42
CA GLY A 156 -15.13 12.63 -4.76
C GLY A 156 -13.77 13.22 -4.39
N GLU A 157 -13.29 14.22 -5.13
CA GLU A 157 -12.22 15.07 -4.58
C GLU A 157 -12.86 16.01 -3.56
N ASP A 158 -12.51 15.84 -2.28
CA ASP A 158 -12.64 16.94 -1.31
C ASP A 158 -11.49 17.92 -1.56
N ASP A 159 -11.82 19.06 -2.16
CA ASP A 159 -10.99 20.25 -1.96
C ASP A 159 -11.17 20.65 -0.50
N THR A 160 -10.31 20.12 0.37
CA THR A 160 -9.64 21.06 1.25
C THR A 160 -8.86 21.97 0.32
N GLN A 161 -9.48 23.11 -0.03
CA GLN A 161 -8.73 24.23 -0.56
C GLN A 161 -7.53 24.37 0.37
N GLU A 162 -6.32 24.22 -0.18
CA GLU A 162 -5.18 24.91 0.42
C GLU A 162 -5.70 26.32 0.65
N ALA A 163 -5.81 26.71 1.92
CA ALA A 163 -6.12 28.06 2.29
C ALA A 163 -4.92 28.89 1.82
N VAL A 164 -4.87 29.20 0.53
CA VAL A 164 -4.01 30.22 -0.02
C VAL A 164 -4.57 31.49 0.59
N VAL A 165 -3.94 31.93 1.67
CA VAL A 165 -4.17 33.24 2.28
C VAL A 165 -3.79 34.27 1.22
N LYS A 166 -4.71 34.58 0.32
CA LYS A 166 -4.62 35.76 -0.54
C LYS A 166 -4.99 36.95 0.33
N VAL A 167 -4.00 37.79 0.58
CA VAL A 167 -4.19 39.09 1.21
C VAL A 167 -4.84 40.04 0.19
N ASP A 168 -5.81 40.80 0.70
CA ASP A 168 -6.50 41.97 0.15
C ASP A 168 -7.72 41.79 -0.78
N GLY A 169 -8.90 42.00 -0.18
CA GLY A 169 -9.87 43.00 -0.66
C GLY A 169 -11.32 42.56 -0.94
N GLY A 170 -12.17 42.41 0.09
CA GLY A 170 -13.64 42.41 -0.07
C GLY A 170 -14.43 41.71 1.05
N PRO A 171 -15.66 42.16 1.40
CA PRO A 171 -16.29 41.81 2.67
C PRO A 171 -17.18 40.57 2.57
N GLU A 172 -16.63 39.41 2.91
CA GLU A 172 -17.40 38.32 3.52
C GLU A 172 -16.85 38.06 4.92
N ARG A 173 -17.73 37.75 5.87
CA ARG A 173 -17.37 37.48 7.28
C ARG A 173 -16.54 36.20 7.36
N THR A 174 -15.26 36.29 7.07
CA THR A 174 -14.25 35.28 7.38
C THR A 174 -13.88 35.42 8.85
N VAL A 175 -14.14 34.38 9.64
CA VAL A 175 -13.53 34.26 10.97
C VAL A 175 -12.03 34.06 10.72
N LEU A 176 -11.23 35.10 10.93
CA LEU A 176 -9.76 35.01 10.89
C LEU A 176 -9.30 34.07 12.01
N ARG A 177 -9.21 32.77 11.74
CA ARG A 177 -8.53 31.81 12.62
C ARG A 177 -7.03 32.15 12.60
N ARG A 178 -6.44 32.43 13.76
CA ARG A 178 -4.98 32.65 13.87
C ARG A 178 -4.26 31.30 13.81
N VAL A 179 -3.40 31.11 12.82
CA VAL A 179 -2.58 29.90 12.71
C VAL A 179 -1.33 30.08 13.58
N ARG A 180 -1.03 29.11 14.45
CA ARG A 180 0.20 29.11 15.27
C ARG A 180 1.45 28.88 14.40
N ALA A 181 2.60 29.31 14.90
CA ALA A 181 3.89 28.95 14.30
C ALA A 181 4.13 27.43 14.42
N CYS A 182 4.73 26.84 13.40
CA CYS A 182 5.07 25.41 13.38
C CYS A 182 6.03 25.07 14.52
N SER A 183 5.74 23.98 15.25
CA SER A 183 6.59 23.53 16.36
C SER A 183 7.73 22.61 15.93
N LEU A 184 7.65 22.06 14.72
CA LEU A 184 8.61 21.11 14.18
C LEU A 184 9.91 21.79 13.72
N ASP A 185 11.04 21.09 13.85
CA ASP A 185 12.30 21.51 13.22
C ASP A 185 12.24 21.42 11.69
N ALA A 186 13.15 22.10 10.99
CA ALA A 186 13.11 22.23 9.54
C ALA A 186 13.17 20.88 8.79
N ALA A 187 13.99 19.92 9.26
CA ALA A 187 14.10 18.62 8.62
C ALA A 187 12.81 17.81 8.81
N THR A 188 12.21 17.88 10.01
CA THR A 188 10.93 17.22 10.28
C THR A 188 9.77 17.87 9.49
N GLN A 189 9.79 19.20 9.29
CA GLN A 189 8.83 19.87 8.41
C GLN A 189 8.91 19.36 6.96
N GLU A 190 10.13 19.19 6.44
CA GLU A 190 10.37 18.64 5.10
C GLU A 190 9.89 17.19 5.00
N LEU A 191 10.25 16.34 5.97
CA LEU A 191 9.76 14.96 6.05
C LEU A 191 8.22 14.89 6.01
N VAL A 192 7.53 15.64 6.87
CA VAL A 192 6.06 15.64 6.94
C VAL A 192 5.46 16.12 5.61
N THR A 193 6.04 17.17 5.02
CA THR A 193 5.63 17.66 3.69
C THR A 193 5.78 16.58 2.62
N ASN A 194 6.89 15.84 2.64
CA ASN A 194 7.21 14.81 1.65
C ASN A 194 6.27 13.60 1.74
N ILE A 195 6.08 13.05 2.94
CA ILE A 195 5.31 11.81 3.14
C ILE A 195 3.79 11.99 2.97
N PHE A 196 3.33 13.24 3.01
CA PHE A 196 1.93 13.62 2.74
C PHE A 196 1.74 14.35 1.40
N SER A 197 2.78 14.41 0.56
CA SER A 197 2.71 15.11 -0.73
C SER A 197 1.79 14.38 -1.72
N LYS A 198 0.75 15.09 -2.18
CA LYS A 198 -0.13 14.61 -3.25
C LYS A 198 0.64 14.29 -4.53
N ASP A 199 1.66 15.07 -4.87
CA ASP A 199 2.43 14.81 -6.09
C ASP A 199 3.35 13.59 -5.93
N MET A 200 3.93 13.37 -4.75
CA MET A 200 4.66 12.14 -4.45
C MET A 200 3.79 10.89 -4.61
N PHE A 201 2.55 10.92 -4.11
CA PHE A 201 1.65 9.77 -4.27
C PHE A 201 1.26 9.55 -5.74
N LYS A 202 0.97 10.63 -6.49
CA LYS A 202 0.69 10.54 -7.94
C LYS A 202 1.88 9.94 -8.71
N ASP A 203 3.09 10.37 -8.42
CA ASP A 203 4.31 9.88 -9.06
C ASP A 203 4.54 8.40 -8.73
N SER A 204 4.34 8.01 -7.47
CA SER A 204 4.44 6.62 -7.02
C SER A 204 3.43 5.72 -7.73
N MET A 205 2.18 6.17 -7.88
CA MET A 205 1.15 5.45 -8.64
C MET A 205 1.51 5.34 -10.13
N ALA A 206 2.06 6.40 -10.72
CA ALA A 206 2.48 6.39 -12.12
C ALA A 206 3.63 5.40 -12.38
N LEU A 207 4.61 5.30 -11.47
CA LEU A 207 5.69 4.31 -11.54
C LEU A 207 5.17 2.86 -11.51
N MET A 208 4.03 2.62 -10.87
CA MET A 208 3.34 1.32 -10.85
C MET A 208 2.44 1.08 -12.08
N ASN A 209 2.50 1.97 -13.08
CA ASN A 209 1.69 1.98 -14.30
C ASN A 209 0.18 2.16 -14.04
N LEU A 210 -0.20 2.86 -12.98
CA LEU A 210 -1.61 3.15 -12.71
C LEU A 210 -2.08 4.40 -13.44
N ASP A 211 -3.36 4.43 -13.83
CA ASP A 211 -3.94 5.64 -14.43
C ASP A 211 -4.37 6.63 -13.34
N VAL A 212 -3.42 7.47 -12.93
CA VAL A 212 -3.60 8.52 -11.91
C VAL A 212 -4.69 9.54 -12.30
N LYS A 213 -4.99 9.72 -13.61
CA LYS A 213 -6.05 10.65 -14.04
C LYS A 213 -7.44 10.08 -13.79
N LYS A 214 -7.58 8.76 -13.80
CA LYS A 214 -8.85 8.04 -13.61
C LYS A 214 -9.02 7.55 -12.18
N MET A 215 -7.92 7.28 -11.51
CA MET A 215 -7.82 7.02 -10.08
C MET A 215 -6.94 8.09 -9.43
N PRO A 216 -7.36 9.36 -9.36
CA PRO A 216 -6.65 10.33 -8.54
C PRO A 216 -6.82 9.94 -7.06
N LEU A 217 -6.02 10.55 -6.19
CA LEU A 217 -5.79 10.05 -4.82
C LEU A 217 -7.06 9.98 -3.96
N GLY A 218 -7.96 10.97 -4.09
CA GLY A 218 -9.25 10.96 -3.40
C GLY A 218 -10.32 10.09 -4.06
N LYS A 219 -9.95 9.21 -5.02
CA LYS A 219 -10.89 8.41 -5.83
C LYS A 219 -10.75 6.90 -5.62
N LEU A 220 -9.72 6.45 -4.93
CA LEU A 220 -9.45 5.03 -4.73
C LEU A 220 -10.26 4.48 -3.54
N SER A 221 -11.32 3.73 -3.81
CA SER A 221 -12.12 3.14 -2.72
C SER A 221 -11.46 1.90 -2.14
N LYS A 222 -11.58 1.72 -0.81
CA LYS A 222 -11.25 0.47 -0.10
C LYS A 222 -11.85 -0.76 -0.79
N GLN A 223 -13.08 -0.62 -1.28
CA GLN A 223 -13.81 -1.65 -2.02
C GLN A 223 -13.17 -1.98 -3.38
N GLN A 224 -12.66 -0.99 -4.10
CA GLN A 224 -11.95 -1.23 -5.36
C GLN A 224 -10.62 -1.94 -5.14
N ILE A 225 -9.87 -1.57 -4.10
CA ILE A 225 -8.66 -2.30 -3.69
C ILE A 225 -9.05 -3.74 -3.37
N ALA A 226 -10.06 -3.97 -2.52
CA ALA A 226 -10.52 -5.32 -2.16
C ALA A 226 -10.85 -6.19 -3.38
N ARG A 227 -11.60 -5.65 -4.36
CA ARG A 227 -11.91 -6.34 -5.62
C ARG A 227 -10.64 -6.63 -6.45
N GLY A 228 -9.67 -5.72 -6.43
CA GLY A 228 -8.38 -5.91 -7.08
C GLY A 228 -7.62 -7.09 -6.48
N ILE A 229 -7.66 -7.21 -5.15
CA ILE A 229 -7.00 -8.31 -4.44
C ILE A 229 -7.72 -9.64 -4.76
N GLU A 230 -9.06 -9.70 -4.76
CA GLU A 230 -9.84 -10.89 -5.17
C GLU A 230 -9.48 -11.35 -6.59
N ALA A 231 -9.28 -10.41 -7.52
CA ALA A 231 -8.84 -10.73 -8.87
C ALA A 231 -7.42 -11.34 -8.91
N LEU A 232 -6.52 -10.93 -8.01
CA LEU A 232 -5.18 -11.52 -7.89
C LEU A 232 -5.22 -12.92 -7.24
N GLU A 233 -6.16 -13.22 -6.34
CA GLU A 233 -6.32 -14.61 -5.85
C GLU A 233 -6.76 -15.56 -6.93
N ALA A 234 -7.71 -15.14 -7.75
CA ALA A 234 -8.18 -15.96 -8.86
C ALA A 234 -7.01 -16.27 -9.81
N LEU A 235 -6.11 -15.30 -10.04
CA LEU A 235 -4.87 -15.50 -10.79
C LEU A 235 -3.90 -16.45 -10.07
N GLU A 236 -3.71 -16.32 -8.76
CA GLU A 236 -2.85 -17.20 -7.98
C GLU A 236 -3.32 -18.66 -8.02
N ALA A 237 -4.62 -18.88 -7.83
CA ALA A 237 -5.24 -20.20 -7.92
C ALA A 237 -5.07 -20.80 -9.32
N ALA A 238 -5.28 -20.00 -10.37
CA ALA A 238 -5.09 -20.43 -11.76
C ALA A 238 -3.62 -20.73 -12.10
N LEU A 239 -2.66 -19.99 -11.54
CA LEU A 239 -1.22 -20.24 -11.73
C LEU A 239 -0.74 -21.53 -11.08
N ARG A 240 -1.38 -21.96 -9.98
CA ARG A 240 -1.05 -23.21 -9.27
C ARG A 240 -1.78 -24.43 -9.81
N ALA A 241 -2.88 -24.24 -10.53
CA ALA A 241 -3.68 -25.33 -11.07
C ALA A 241 -3.01 -25.99 -12.30
N PRO A 242 -3.24 -27.30 -12.54
CA PRO A 242 -2.88 -27.94 -13.80
C PRO A 242 -3.57 -27.25 -14.99
N THR A 243 -2.93 -27.22 -16.16
CA THR A 243 -3.33 -26.47 -17.38
C THR A 243 -4.65 -26.89 -18.04
N ASP A 244 -5.53 -27.64 -17.37
CA ASP A 244 -6.72 -28.23 -17.98
C ASP A 244 -7.99 -27.46 -17.62
N GLY A 245 -8.57 -26.75 -18.59
CA GLY A 245 -9.98 -26.34 -18.63
C GLY A 245 -10.41 -25.14 -17.76
N GLY A 246 -9.50 -24.47 -17.06
CA GLY A 246 -9.78 -23.25 -16.28
C GLY A 246 -9.88 -21.97 -17.14
N THR A 247 -10.42 -20.89 -16.56
CA THR A 247 -10.39 -19.54 -17.14
C THR A 247 -8.95 -19.17 -17.48
N SER A 248 -8.71 -18.66 -18.69
CA SER A 248 -7.33 -18.39 -19.13
C SER A 248 -6.68 -17.30 -18.26
N LEU A 249 -5.36 -17.40 -18.03
CA LEU A 249 -4.60 -16.36 -17.31
C LEU A 249 -4.76 -14.99 -17.98
N GLU A 250 -4.98 -14.94 -19.30
CA GLU A 250 -5.25 -13.70 -20.03
C GLU A 250 -6.61 -13.08 -19.65
N GLU A 251 -7.66 -13.89 -19.46
CA GLU A 251 -8.98 -13.41 -19.04
C GLU A 251 -8.95 -12.91 -17.60
N LEU A 252 -8.31 -13.64 -16.69
CA LEU A 252 -8.16 -13.22 -15.29
C LEU A 252 -7.28 -11.95 -15.19
N SER A 253 -6.22 -11.85 -15.99
CA SER A 253 -5.41 -10.63 -16.10
C SER A 253 -6.22 -9.47 -16.66
N SER A 254 -7.07 -9.73 -17.67
CA SER A 254 -7.99 -8.73 -18.22
C SER A 254 -8.99 -8.26 -17.18
N HIS A 255 -9.48 -9.16 -16.32
CA HIS A 255 -10.35 -8.81 -15.21
C HIS A 255 -9.63 -7.92 -14.19
N PHE A 256 -8.43 -8.30 -13.76
CA PHE A 256 -7.61 -7.49 -12.86
C PHE A 256 -7.38 -6.07 -13.39
N TYR A 257 -6.93 -5.92 -14.64
CA TYR A 257 -6.73 -4.58 -15.26
C TYR A 257 -8.03 -3.84 -15.57
N THR A 258 -9.17 -4.54 -15.56
CA THR A 258 -10.49 -3.90 -15.62
C THR A 258 -10.82 -3.30 -14.26
N VAL A 259 -10.60 -4.03 -13.18
CA VAL A 259 -10.86 -3.58 -11.80
C VAL A 259 -9.85 -2.50 -11.36
N ILE A 260 -8.58 -2.65 -11.73
CA ILE A 260 -7.51 -1.72 -11.38
C ILE A 260 -6.95 -1.11 -12.68
N PRO A 261 -7.45 0.06 -13.12
CA PRO A 261 -7.01 0.74 -14.33
C PRO A 261 -5.49 0.97 -14.40
N HIS A 262 -4.86 0.36 -15.40
CA HIS A 262 -3.44 0.55 -15.68
C HIS A 262 -3.24 1.29 -17.02
N ASN A 263 -2.24 2.15 -17.05
CA ASN A 263 -1.79 2.81 -18.27
C ASN A 263 -0.59 2.06 -18.88
N PHE A 264 -0.82 1.37 -20.00
CA PHE A 264 0.21 0.67 -20.76
C PHE A 264 0.63 1.41 -22.04
N GLY A 265 0.32 2.70 -22.16
CA GLY A 265 0.45 3.43 -23.42
C GLY A 265 -0.29 2.69 -24.54
N ARG A 266 0.30 2.56 -25.73
CA ARG A 266 -0.28 1.82 -26.87
C ARG A 266 0.00 0.31 -26.86
N ASN A 267 0.77 -0.18 -25.89
CA ASN A 267 1.16 -1.59 -25.81
C ASN A 267 0.02 -2.47 -25.29
N ARG A 268 0.04 -3.74 -25.69
CA ARG A 268 -0.85 -4.77 -25.13
C ARG A 268 -0.58 -4.90 -23.62
N PRO A 269 -1.60 -4.88 -22.75
CA PRO A 269 -1.39 -5.16 -21.33
C PRO A 269 -0.76 -6.55 -21.15
N PRO A 270 0.29 -6.70 -20.32
CA PRO A 270 0.98 -7.97 -20.16
C PRO A 270 0.14 -8.95 -19.32
N PRO A 271 -0.02 -10.22 -19.73
CA PRO A 271 -0.69 -11.23 -18.91
C PRO A 271 0.13 -11.50 -17.64
N ILE A 272 -0.56 -11.61 -16.50
CA ILE A 272 0.01 -12.00 -15.22
C ILE A 272 0.14 -13.52 -15.23
N ASN A 273 1.31 -14.00 -15.64
CA ASN A 273 1.55 -15.42 -15.93
C ASN A 273 2.74 -16.03 -15.16
N SER A 274 3.33 -15.29 -14.21
CA SER A 274 4.36 -15.79 -13.30
C SER A 274 4.06 -15.38 -11.86
N LEU A 275 4.61 -16.15 -10.92
CA LEU A 275 4.52 -15.81 -9.50
C LEU A 275 5.20 -14.47 -9.19
N GLU A 276 6.30 -14.12 -9.88
CA GLU A 276 6.95 -12.83 -9.65
C GLU A 276 6.07 -11.65 -10.08
N LEU A 277 5.43 -11.75 -11.26
CA LEU A 277 4.54 -10.70 -11.74
C LEU A 277 3.27 -10.60 -10.88
N LEU A 278 2.75 -11.72 -10.41
CA LEU A 278 1.64 -11.76 -9.45
C LEU A 278 2.04 -11.04 -8.15
N GLN A 279 3.21 -11.37 -7.58
CA GLN A 279 3.68 -10.75 -6.34
C GLN A 279 3.88 -9.25 -6.53
N ALA A 280 4.48 -8.81 -7.63
CA ALA A 280 4.63 -7.39 -7.95
C ALA A 280 3.28 -6.63 -8.01
N LYS A 281 2.20 -7.30 -8.45
CA LYS A 281 0.84 -6.71 -8.43
C LYS A 281 0.21 -6.72 -7.05
N LYS A 282 0.48 -7.73 -6.21
CA LYS A 282 0.08 -7.72 -4.80
C LYS A 282 0.76 -6.58 -4.06
N ASP A 283 2.07 -6.44 -4.20
CA ASP A 283 2.86 -5.35 -3.58
C ASP A 283 2.33 -3.98 -4.00
N MET A 284 1.97 -3.81 -5.28
CA MET A 284 1.34 -2.59 -5.78
C MET A 284 0.01 -2.27 -5.07
N LEU A 285 -0.86 -3.27 -4.87
CA LEU A 285 -2.13 -3.06 -4.15
C LEU A 285 -1.91 -2.73 -2.66
N LEU A 286 -0.85 -3.25 -2.04
CA LEU A 286 -0.49 -2.89 -0.67
C LEU A 286 -0.05 -1.43 -0.58
N VAL A 287 0.80 -0.96 -1.50
CA VAL A 287 1.18 0.46 -1.59
C VAL A 287 -0.07 1.33 -1.79
N LEU A 288 -1.00 0.90 -2.65
CA LEU A 288 -2.25 1.62 -2.87
C LEU A 288 -3.13 1.72 -1.62
N ALA A 289 -3.23 0.65 -0.83
CA ALA A 289 -3.96 0.67 0.45
C ALA A 289 -3.33 1.64 1.45
N ASP A 290 -2.01 1.77 1.44
CA ASP A 290 -1.28 2.67 2.33
C ASP A 290 -1.39 4.14 1.90
N ILE A 291 -1.45 4.39 0.59
CA ILE A 291 -1.80 5.72 0.05
C ILE A 291 -3.21 6.11 0.47
N GLU A 292 -4.18 5.19 0.34
CA GLU A 292 -5.57 5.42 0.76
C GLU A 292 -5.64 5.75 2.25
N LEU A 293 -4.97 4.96 3.10
CA LEU A 293 -4.88 5.23 4.53
C LEU A 293 -4.31 6.62 4.82
N ALA A 294 -3.21 7.01 4.15
CA ALA A 294 -2.60 8.33 4.32
C ALA A 294 -3.55 9.46 3.93
N GLN A 295 -4.34 9.28 2.86
CA GLN A 295 -5.37 10.25 2.47
C GLN A 295 -6.52 10.33 3.50
N THR A 296 -7.00 9.18 4.00
CA THR A 296 -8.05 9.16 5.04
C THR A 296 -7.57 9.85 6.32
N LEU A 297 -6.30 9.67 6.70
CA LEU A 297 -5.71 10.37 7.85
C LEU A 297 -5.83 11.89 7.66
N GLN A 298 -5.45 12.44 6.50
CA GLN A 298 -5.55 13.88 6.23
C GLN A 298 -7.00 14.39 6.08
N ALA A 299 -7.94 13.51 5.71
CA ALA A 299 -9.34 13.86 5.48
C ALA A 299 -10.20 13.88 6.76
N THR A 300 -9.71 13.32 7.88
CA THR A 300 -10.50 13.30 9.13
C THR A 300 -10.89 14.72 9.57
N PRO A 301 -12.20 15.07 9.54
CA PRO A 301 -12.66 16.35 10.06
C PRO A 301 -12.50 16.32 11.58
N GLU A 302 -12.13 17.46 12.16
CA GLU A 302 -12.18 17.65 13.61
C GLU A 302 -13.57 17.27 14.12
N GLU A 303 -13.68 16.23 14.95
CA GLU A 303 -14.79 16.10 15.87
C GLU A 303 -14.77 17.36 16.76
N GLU A 304 -15.70 18.28 16.48
CA GLU A 304 -16.23 19.27 17.42
C GLU A 304 -15.20 20.09 18.24
N GLU A 305 -14.40 20.94 17.59
CA GLU A 305 -14.03 22.25 18.17
C GLU A 305 -14.63 23.43 17.40
N GLU A 306 -15.67 23.16 16.61
CA GLU A 306 -16.64 24.16 16.16
C GLU A 306 -17.50 24.63 17.35
N LYS A 307 -16.87 25.38 18.26
CA LYS A 307 -17.41 26.51 19.05
C LYS A 307 -16.38 26.87 20.13
N LYS A 308 -15.33 27.62 19.75
CA LYS A 308 -14.61 28.67 20.54
C LYS A 308 -13.10 28.80 20.31
N VAL A 309 -12.48 28.09 19.37
CA VAL A 309 -11.02 28.20 19.23
C VAL A 309 -10.64 29.26 18.18
N GLU A 310 -10.12 30.40 18.64
CA GLU A 310 -9.58 31.49 17.80
C GLU A 310 -8.21 31.14 17.19
N GLU A 311 -7.49 30.15 17.75
CA GLU A 311 -6.16 29.73 17.31
C GLU A 311 -6.09 28.26 16.88
N VAL A 312 -5.75 28.00 15.62
CA VAL A 312 -5.56 26.63 15.10
C VAL A 312 -4.08 26.26 15.01
N PRO A 313 -3.72 24.97 15.15
CA PRO A 313 -2.35 24.49 14.92
C PRO A 313 -1.84 24.78 13.51
N HIS A 314 -0.51 24.80 13.34
CA HIS A 314 0.07 24.84 12.00
C HIS A 314 -0.31 23.56 11.22
N PRO A 315 -0.57 23.62 9.89
CA PRO A 315 -0.96 22.45 9.11
C PRO A 315 0.02 21.27 9.23
N LEU A 316 1.33 21.54 9.25
CA LEU A 316 2.35 20.49 9.44
C LEU A 316 2.34 19.90 10.86
N ASP A 317 2.02 20.69 11.90
CA ASP A 317 1.86 20.16 13.25
C ASP A 317 0.66 19.22 13.31
N ARG A 318 -0.44 19.58 12.64
CA ARG A 318 -1.63 18.71 12.52
C ARG A 318 -1.29 17.41 11.80
N ASP A 319 -0.67 17.50 10.62
CA ASP A 319 -0.34 16.31 9.82
C ASP A 319 0.68 15.42 10.56
N TYR A 320 1.62 16.00 11.30
CA TYR A 320 2.51 15.27 12.20
C TYR A 320 1.77 14.56 13.35
N GLN A 321 0.80 15.22 13.98
CA GLN A 321 -0.02 14.62 15.05
C GLN A 321 -0.83 13.41 14.57
N LEU A 322 -1.28 13.42 13.31
CA LEU A 322 -1.99 12.28 12.71
C LEU A 322 -1.15 11.00 12.66
N LEU A 323 0.18 11.12 12.59
CA LEU A 323 1.10 9.98 12.58
C LEU A 323 1.08 9.22 13.90
N LYS A 324 0.67 9.84 15.02
CA LYS A 324 0.72 9.23 16.37
C LYS A 324 2.08 8.60 16.68
N CYS A 325 3.14 9.26 16.21
CA CYS A 325 4.50 8.79 16.26
C CYS A 325 5.41 9.97 16.58
N GLN A 326 6.17 9.86 17.66
CA GLN A 326 7.19 10.85 17.99
C GLN A 326 8.40 10.63 17.09
N LEU A 327 8.84 11.71 16.44
CA LEU A 327 10.08 11.76 15.67
C LEU A 327 11.01 12.76 16.33
N GLN A 328 12.22 12.30 16.68
CA GLN A 328 13.26 13.16 17.21
C GLN A 328 14.46 13.14 16.27
N LEU A 329 14.73 14.27 15.61
CA LEU A 329 15.92 14.42 14.78
C LEU A 329 17.18 14.20 15.62
N LEU A 330 18.08 13.36 15.11
CA LEU A 330 19.36 13.08 15.76
C LEU A 330 20.42 14.11 15.37
N ASP A 331 21.18 14.55 16.36
CA ASP A 331 22.40 15.33 16.16
C ASP A 331 23.46 14.44 15.47
N PRO A 332 24.10 14.90 14.38
CA PRO A 332 25.21 14.19 13.73
C PRO A 332 26.38 13.82 14.67
N GLU A 333 26.55 14.56 15.77
CA GLU A 333 27.57 14.28 16.77
C GLU A 333 27.18 13.20 17.78
N ALA A 334 25.90 12.81 17.84
CA ALA A 334 25.39 11.79 18.75
C ALA A 334 26.08 10.43 18.50
N PRO A 335 26.44 9.66 19.55
CA PRO A 335 27.12 8.38 19.39
C PRO A 335 26.34 7.38 18.52
N GLU A 336 25.03 7.31 18.73
CA GLU A 336 24.10 6.46 17.96
C GLU A 336 24.01 6.88 16.48
N PHE A 337 24.13 8.17 16.16
CA PHE A 337 24.20 8.63 14.76
C PHE A 337 25.41 8.03 14.06
N LYS A 338 26.58 8.09 14.71
CA LYS A 338 27.85 7.55 14.16
C LYS A 338 27.78 6.03 13.94
N VAL A 339 27.14 5.29 14.86
CA VAL A 339 26.90 3.84 14.72
C VAL A 339 26.00 3.54 13.51
N ILE A 340 24.90 4.29 13.34
CA ILE A 340 23.97 4.09 12.21
C ILE A 340 24.62 4.49 10.88
N HIS A 341 25.37 5.60 10.85
CA HIS A 341 26.09 6.04 9.67
C HIS A 341 27.13 5.00 9.23
N THR A 342 27.90 4.44 10.18
CA THR A 342 28.85 3.36 9.89
C THR A 342 28.12 2.13 9.36
N TYR A 343 26.97 1.76 9.95
CA TYR A 343 26.19 0.63 9.48
C TYR A 343 25.73 0.83 8.01
N LEU A 344 25.26 2.02 7.67
CA LEU A 344 24.83 2.39 6.31
C LEU A 344 25.98 2.23 5.31
N GLU A 345 27.14 2.83 5.61
CA GLU A 345 28.31 2.85 4.71
C GLU A 345 28.92 1.46 4.53
N GLN A 346 29.10 0.71 5.61
CA GLN A 346 29.80 -0.58 5.57
C GLN A 346 28.98 -1.67 4.88
N THR A 347 27.65 -1.52 4.84
CA THR A 347 26.75 -2.52 4.26
C THR A 347 25.98 -2.06 3.00
N GLY A 348 26.26 -0.85 2.51
CA GLY A 348 25.59 -0.22 1.36
C GLY A 348 26.04 -0.70 -0.03
N GLY A 349 27.01 -1.62 -0.10
CA GLY A 349 27.54 -2.14 -1.37
C GLY A 349 28.49 -1.17 -2.08
N ASN A 350 29.33 -1.69 -2.99
CA ASN A 350 30.49 -0.96 -3.51
C ASN A 350 30.18 0.15 -4.55
N PHE A 351 28.99 0.16 -5.15
CA PHE A 351 28.71 1.01 -6.33
C PHE A 351 27.54 1.98 -6.20
N LYS A 352 26.67 1.82 -5.20
CA LYS A 352 25.43 2.61 -5.03
C LYS A 352 25.01 2.73 -3.55
N CYS A 353 25.95 3.08 -2.67
CA CYS A 353 25.56 3.38 -1.29
C CYS A 353 24.79 4.71 -1.26
N PRO A 354 23.56 4.74 -0.76
CA PRO A 354 22.78 5.97 -0.69
C PRO A 354 23.42 6.93 0.34
N ALA A 355 23.37 8.23 0.06
CA ALA A 355 24.04 9.23 0.89
C ALA A 355 23.10 9.71 2.01
N LEU A 356 23.50 9.50 3.27
CA LEU A 356 22.71 9.89 4.45
C LEU A 356 22.46 11.41 4.48
N GLN A 357 21.22 11.81 4.75
CA GLN A 357 20.84 13.21 5.01
C GLN A 357 20.47 13.41 6.47
N HIS A 358 19.47 12.65 6.95
CA HIS A 358 18.89 12.82 8.28
C HIS A 358 18.58 11.47 8.92
N ILE A 359 18.61 11.43 10.26
CA ILE A 359 18.13 10.30 11.06
C ILE A 359 17.16 10.83 12.10
N TRP A 360 15.99 10.21 12.22
CA TRP A 360 15.06 10.43 13.32
C TRP A 360 15.00 9.19 14.19
N LYS A 361 15.06 9.38 15.51
CA LYS A 361 14.52 8.39 16.46
C LYS A 361 13.01 8.31 16.27
N VAL A 362 12.51 7.09 16.20
CA VAL A 362 11.10 6.77 16.00
C VAL A 362 10.57 6.18 17.31
N ASP A 363 9.50 6.77 17.83
CA ASP A 363 8.75 6.22 18.95
C ASP A 363 7.25 6.26 18.64
N ARG A 364 6.72 5.11 18.22
CA ARG A 364 5.33 4.98 17.78
C ARG A 364 4.43 4.62 18.96
N GLN A 365 3.29 5.30 19.06
CA GLN A 365 2.31 5.08 20.13
C GLN A 365 1.84 3.61 20.15
N GLY A 366 1.94 2.96 21.31
CA GLY A 366 1.48 1.59 21.52
C GLY A 366 2.47 0.49 21.10
N GLU A 367 3.56 0.84 20.41
CA GLU A 367 4.53 -0.15 19.91
C GLU A 367 5.41 -0.71 21.02
N GLU A 368 5.80 0.13 21.99
CA GLU A 368 6.57 -0.30 23.15
C GLU A 368 5.82 -1.38 23.93
N GLU A 369 4.55 -1.15 24.28
CA GLU A 369 3.75 -2.08 25.07
C GLU A 369 3.59 -3.43 24.38
N GLN A 370 3.40 -3.43 23.05
CA GLN A 370 3.33 -4.66 22.26
C GLN A 370 4.67 -5.40 22.23
N PHE A 371 5.76 -4.65 22.06
CA PHE A 371 7.11 -5.21 21.97
C PHE A 371 7.63 -5.77 23.32
N GLN A 372 7.16 -5.23 24.45
CA GLN A 372 7.48 -5.75 25.79
C GLN A 372 7.04 -7.21 26.01
N ALA A 373 6.06 -7.71 25.23
CA ALA A 373 5.71 -9.13 25.21
C ALA A 373 6.90 -10.04 24.90
N HIS A 374 7.90 -9.51 24.19
CA HIS A 374 9.11 -10.22 23.78
C HIS A 374 10.32 -9.85 24.64
N SER A 375 10.17 -9.13 25.76
CA SER A 375 11.27 -8.68 26.65
C SER A 375 12.24 -9.80 27.08
N LYS A 376 11.75 -11.04 27.22
CA LYS A 376 12.56 -12.22 27.57
C LYS A 376 13.26 -12.86 26.36
N LEU A 377 12.83 -12.51 25.15
CA LEU A 377 13.42 -12.99 23.91
C LEU A 377 14.74 -12.25 23.66
N GLY A 378 15.82 -13.02 23.66
CA GLY A 378 17.17 -12.54 23.35
C GLY A 378 17.40 -12.44 21.83
N ASN A 379 18.67 -12.33 21.43
CA ASN A 379 19.08 -12.20 20.03
C ASN A 379 18.33 -11.05 19.32
N ARG A 380 18.53 -9.84 19.84
CA ARG A 380 17.96 -8.61 19.30
C ARG A 380 18.93 -7.98 18.34
N ARG A 381 18.47 -7.69 17.12
CA ARG A 381 19.27 -7.04 16.08
C ARG A 381 18.58 -5.81 15.56
N LEU A 382 19.37 -4.78 15.25
CA LEU A 382 18.90 -3.63 14.49
C LEU A 382 19.06 -3.95 13.00
N LEU A 383 17.96 -3.98 12.24
CA LEU A 383 17.97 -4.45 10.86
C LEU A 383 17.25 -3.47 9.91
N TRP A 384 17.68 -3.46 8.65
CA TRP A 384 17.19 -2.56 7.61
C TRP A 384 15.85 -3.01 7.04
N HIS A 385 14.94 -2.05 6.84
CA HIS A 385 13.72 -2.21 6.05
C HIS A 385 13.59 -1.03 5.08
N GLY A 386 13.84 -1.27 3.79
CA GLY A 386 13.67 -0.26 2.75
C GLY A 386 12.25 -0.32 2.18
N THR A 387 11.72 0.83 1.79
CA THR A 387 10.31 0.91 1.40
C THR A 387 10.03 2.02 0.39
N ASN A 388 8.82 2.02 -0.18
CA ASN A 388 8.35 3.10 -1.02
C ASN A 388 8.02 4.34 -0.17
N VAL A 389 8.46 5.53 -0.58
CA VAL A 389 8.13 6.79 0.11
C VAL A 389 6.61 6.95 0.35
N ALA A 390 5.78 6.44 -0.56
CA ALA A 390 4.33 6.46 -0.47
C ALA A 390 3.74 5.66 0.71
N VAL A 391 4.51 4.80 1.38
CA VAL A 391 4.01 4.01 2.52
C VAL A 391 4.58 4.46 3.86
N VAL A 392 5.49 5.45 3.88
CA VAL A 392 6.16 5.90 5.11
C VAL A 392 5.16 6.42 6.14
N ALA A 393 4.18 7.24 5.73
CA ALA A 393 3.15 7.75 6.63
C ALA A 393 2.30 6.62 7.25
N ALA A 394 1.94 5.61 6.45
CA ALA A 394 1.20 4.44 6.92
C ALA A 394 2.00 3.60 7.93
N ILE A 395 3.31 3.39 7.66
CA ILE A 395 4.22 2.67 8.57
C ILE A 395 4.42 3.44 9.88
N LEU A 396 4.62 4.76 9.84
CA LEU A 396 4.75 5.56 11.05
C LEU A 396 3.48 5.53 11.90
N THR A 397 2.30 5.47 11.27
CA THR A 397 1.02 5.42 11.97
C THR A 397 0.70 4.04 12.55
N SER A 398 0.92 2.97 11.75
CA SER A 398 0.40 1.64 12.05
C SER A 398 1.48 0.61 12.42
N GLY A 399 2.75 0.96 12.26
CA GLY A 399 3.87 0.00 12.32
C GLY A 399 4.01 -0.80 11.02
N LEU A 400 5.05 -1.65 10.98
CA LEU A 400 5.22 -2.65 9.93
C LEU A 400 4.18 -3.76 10.09
N ARG A 401 3.40 -4.01 9.03
CA ARG A 401 2.27 -4.95 9.06
C ARG A 401 2.52 -6.20 8.23
N ILE A 402 2.01 -7.33 8.71
CA ILE A 402 1.91 -8.57 7.94
C ILE A 402 0.57 -8.55 7.21
N MET A 403 0.57 -7.88 6.06
CA MET A 403 -0.65 -7.77 5.25
C MET A 403 -1.09 -9.16 4.76
N PRO A 404 -2.40 -9.48 4.72
CA PRO A 404 -2.85 -10.84 4.41
C PRO A 404 -2.37 -11.40 3.07
N HIS A 405 -2.05 -10.51 2.13
CA HIS A 405 -1.61 -10.78 0.77
C HIS A 405 -0.11 -10.53 0.57
N SER A 406 0.62 -10.12 1.60
CA SER A 406 2.08 -10.03 1.52
C SER A 406 2.66 -11.43 1.36
N GLY A 407 3.81 -11.48 0.71
CA GLY A 407 4.48 -12.71 0.38
C GLY A 407 5.83 -12.41 -0.21
N GLY A 408 6.65 -13.43 -0.35
CA GLY A 408 7.96 -13.31 -0.91
C GLY A 408 8.64 -14.67 -0.94
N ARG A 409 9.96 -14.64 -1.12
CA ARG A 409 10.80 -15.84 -1.20
C ARG A 409 10.78 -16.70 0.06
N VAL A 410 10.28 -16.15 1.16
CA VAL A 410 10.27 -16.77 2.50
C VAL A 410 8.88 -16.63 3.15
N GLY A 411 7.83 -16.50 2.34
CA GLY A 411 6.46 -16.49 2.81
C GLY A 411 5.97 -15.15 3.35
N ARG A 412 5.01 -15.20 4.28
CA ARG A 412 4.22 -14.05 4.75
C ARG A 412 4.70 -13.60 6.12
N GLY A 413 5.67 -12.70 6.14
CA GLY A 413 6.19 -12.07 7.35
C GLY A 413 6.68 -10.65 7.10
N ILE A 414 7.31 -10.06 8.11
CA ILE A 414 8.03 -8.79 7.95
C ILE A 414 9.47 -9.10 7.57
N TYR A 415 9.90 -8.55 6.45
CA TYR A 415 11.23 -8.76 5.89
C TYR A 415 12.20 -7.67 6.34
N PHE A 416 13.36 -8.09 6.81
CA PHE A 416 14.49 -7.22 7.10
C PHE A 416 15.76 -7.74 6.42
N ALA A 417 16.77 -6.89 6.30
CA ALA A 417 18.09 -7.26 5.84
C ALA A 417 19.17 -6.75 6.81
N SER A 418 20.23 -7.53 6.97
CA SER A 418 21.44 -7.08 7.66
C SER A 418 22.31 -6.20 6.76
N GLU A 419 22.14 -6.29 5.44
CA GLU A 419 22.89 -5.50 4.47
C GLU A 419 22.03 -4.34 3.91
N ASN A 420 22.48 -3.10 4.10
CA ASN A 420 21.79 -1.90 3.60
C ASN A 420 21.49 -2.00 2.10
N SER A 421 22.45 -2.43 1.27
CA SER A 421 22.27 -2.54 -0.18
C SER A 421 21.05 -3.40 -0.61
N LYS A 422 20.72 -4.44 0.16
CA LYS A 422 19.55 -5.29 -0.08
C LYS A 422 18.26 -4.52 0.14
N SER A 423 18.13 -3.88 1.30
CA SER A 423 16.95 -3.07 1.64
C SER A 423 16.84 -1.81 0.79
N ALA A 424 17.95 -1.17 0.42
CA ALA A 424 17.98 -0.02 -0.48
C ALA A 424 17.39 -0.34 -1.87
N GLY A 425 17.46 -1.60 -2.31
CA GLY A 425 16.81 -2.07 -3.55
C GLY A 425 15.28 -1.97 -3.54
N TYR A 426 14.66 -1.88 -2.36
CA TYR A 426 13.21 -1.70 -2.19
C TYR A 426 12.81 -0.24 -2.02
N VAL A 427 13.79 0.68 -1.95
CA VAL A 427 13.52 2.10 -1.78
C VAL A 427 13.04 2.71 -3.09
N THR A 428 11.77 3.10 -3.12
CA THR A 428 11.24 3.95 -4.19
C THR A 428 11.24 5.38 -3.69
N GLY A 429 12.18 6.18 -4.19
CA GLY A 429 12.31 7.59 -3.81
C GLY A 429 11.50 8.56 -4.67
N MET A 430 11.35 9.78 -4.17
CA MET A 430 10.70 10.91 -4.84
C MET A 430 11.73 11.95 -5.30
N SER A 431 11.34 12.76 -6.29
CA SER A 431 12.13 13.91 -6.72
C SER A 431 11.94 15.07 -5.73
N CYS A 432 13.03 15.60 -5.19
CA CYS A 432 13.07 16.85 -4.43
C CYS A 432 14.07 17.79 -5.10
N GLY A 433 13.57 18.76 -5.87
CA GLY A 433 14.38 19.65 -6.68
C GLY A 433 15.24 18.89 -7.71
N SER A 434 16.56 18.98 -7.59
CA SER A 434 17.53 18.29 -8.46
C SER A 434 18.00 16.94 -7.90
N HIS A 435 17.46 16.51 -6.76
CA HIS A 435 17.86 15.29 -6.07
C HIS A 435 16.70 14.30 -6.00
N ARG A 436 17.06 13.02 -5.81
CA ARG A 436 16.11 11.98 -5.48
C ARG A 436 16.35 11.54 -4.04
N ILE A 437 15.30 11.62 -3.23
CA ILE A 437 15.34 11.24 -1.82
C ILE A 437 14.52 9.97 -1.61
N GLY A 438 14.90 9.16 -0.64
CA GLY A 438 14.18 7.97 -0.20
C GLY A 438 14.30 7.79 1.30
N TYR A 439 13.48 6.90 1.84
CA TYR A 439 13.40 6.64 3.27
C TYR A 439 13.63 5.17 3.57
N MET A 440 14.35 4.91 4.67
CA MET A 440 14.64 3.56 5.15
C MET A 440 14.42 3.50 6.66
N PHE A 441 13.89 2.38 7.14
CA PHE A 441 13.73 2.13 8.56
C PHE A 441 14.84 1.22 9.09
N LEU A 442 15.21 1.45 10.35
CA LEU A 442 15.91 0.48 11.19
C LEU A 442 14.96 0.05 12.31
N GLY A 443 14.62 -1.23 12.32
CA GLY A 443 13.81 -1.86 13.36
C GLY A 443 14.69 -2.65 14.32
N GLU A 444 14.40 -2.56 15.61
CA GLU A 444 14.86 -3.56 16.58
C GLU A 444 13.98 -4.79 16.42
N VAL A 445 14.61 -5.92 16.08
CA VAL A 445 13.93 -7.18 15.81
C VAL A 445 14.35 -8.20 16.86
N ALA A 446 13.37 -8.71 17.61
CA ALA A 446 13.58 -9.79 18.57
C ALA A 446 13.52 -11.14 17.83
N LEU A 447 14.67 -11.60 17.35
CA LEU A 447 14.77 -12.80 16.50
C LEU A 447 14.65 -14.09 17.30
N GLY A 448 15.02 -14.07 18.59
CA GLY A 448 14.99 -15.28 19.42
C GLY A 448 15.80 -16.42 18.81
N ARG A 449 15.21 -17.61 18.80
CA ARG A 449 15.79 -18.79 18.15
C ARG A 449 15.50 -18.77 16.65
N GLU A 450 16.58 -18.71 15.88
CA GLU A 450 16.54 -18.59 14.42
C GLU A 450 16.42 -19.95 13.74
N HIS A 451 15.52 -20.08 12.76
CA HIS A 451 15.50 -21.18 11.81
C HIS A 451 16.18 -20.76 10.50
N HIS A 452 17.27 -21.42 10.11
CA HIS A 452 18.00 -21.06 8.90
C HIS A 452 17.55 -21.88 7.69
N ILE A 453 17.34 -21.20 6.56
CA ILE A 453 17.03 -21.82 5.27
C ILE A 453 17.99 -21.34 4.18
N THR A 454 18.13 -22.12 3.11
CA THR A 454 19.00 -21.81 1.95
C THR A 454 18.25 -21.87 0.61
N VAL A 455 16.97 -22.24 0.62
CA VAL A 455 16.09 -22.33 -0.54
C VAL A 455 14.82 -21.53 -0.29
N ASP A 456 14.20 -21.01 -1.35
CA ASP A 456 12.93 -20.29 -1.27
C ASP A 456 11.83 -21.16 -0.65
N GLU A 457 11.13 -20.60 0.33
CA GLU A 457 10.00 -21.20 1.04
C GLU A 457 8.81 -20.23 1.06
N PRO A 458 8.19 -19.94 -0.10
CA PRO A 458 7.18 -18.89 -0.25
C PRO A 458 5.85 -19.17 0.45
N THR A 459 5.69 -20.35 1.05
CA THR A 459 4.46 -20.77 1.74
C THR A 459 4.51 -20.57 3.25
N LEU A 460 5.66 -20.18 3.81
CA LEU A 460 5.82 -19.98 5.25
C LEU A 460 4.87 -18.89 5.75
N LYS A 461 4.24 -19.16 6.90
CA LYS A 461 3.36 -18.21 7.60
C LYS A 461 3.72 -18.05 9.08
N GLN A 462 4.66 -18.86 9.54
CA GLN A 462 5.22 -18.89 10.88
C GLN A 462 6.54 -19.69 10.84
N PRO A 463 7.45 -19.48 11.79
CA PRO A 463 8.63 -20.34 11.92
C PRO A 463 8.22 -21.79 12.26
N PRO A 464 9.09 -22.78 11.98
CA PRO A 464 8.87 -24.14 12.47
C PRO A 464 8.78 -24.19 14.00
N PRO A 465 8.10 -25.20 14.57
CA PRO A 465 7.95 -25.32 16.02
C PRO A 465 9.27 -25.24 16.78
N GLY A 466 9.33 -24.36 17.79
CA GLY A 466 10.52 -24.15 18.61
C GLY A 466 11.50 -23.10 18.09
N PHE A 467 11.13 -22.37 17.03
CA PHE A 467 11.83 -21.20 16.51
C PHE A 467 10.93 -19.97 16.57
N ASP A 468 11.55 -18.79 16.65
CA ASP A 468 10.86 -17.50 16.78
C ASP A 468 11.01 -16.65 15.50
N SER A 469 11.98 -16.99 14.64
CA SER A 469 12.25 -16.29 13.38
C SER A 469 12.77 -17.26 12.31
N VAL A 470 12.73 -16.83 11.05
CA VAL A 470 13.36 -17.52 9.92
C VAL A 470 14.40 -16.60 9.31
N ILE A 471 15.60 -17.12 9.03
CA ILE A 471 16.64 -16.40 8.31
C ILE A 471 17.00 -17.18 7.06
N ALA A 472 16.71 -16.61 5.90
CA ALA A 472 17.23 -17.10 4.65
C ALA A 472 18.69 -16.64 4.54
N ARG A 473 19.62 -17.57 4.67
CA ARG A 473 21.06 -17.25 4.78
C ARG A 473 21.66 -16.94 3.42
N GLY A 474 22.29 -15.77 3.32
CA GLY A 474 22.98 -15.30 2.12
C GLY A 474 24.34 -15.95 1.89
N HIS A 475 24.93 -15.68 0.72
CA HIS A 475 26.35 -15.96 0.45
C HIS A 475 27.26 -15.07 1.29
N THR A 476 26.76 -13.91 1.72
CA THR A 476 27.46 -12.94 2.56
C THR A 476 26.65 -12.57 3.81
N GLU A 477 27.36 -12.12 4.83
CA GLU A 477 26.82 -11.51 6.05
C GLU A 477 27.81 -10.43 6.52
N PRO A 478 27.36 -9.28 7.05
CA PRO A 478 28.26 -8.36 7.75
C PRO A 478 29.12 -9.10 8.78
N ASP A 479 30.42 -8.81 8.83
CA ASP A 479 31.37 -9.49 9.73
C ASP A 479 30.89 -9.42 11.19
N PRO A 480 30.41 -10.53 11.80
CA PRO A 480 29.82 -10.52 13.13
C PRO A 480 30.84 -10.17 14.23
N ALA A 481 32.14 -10.30 13.96
CA ALA A 481 33.19 -9.92 14.89
C ALA A 481 33.30 -8.39 15.07
N GLN A 482 32.71 -7.62 14.15
CA GLN A 482 32.68 -6.16 14.18
C GLN A 482 31.34 -5.61 14.69
N ASP A 483 30.38 -6.47 15.05
CA ASP A 483 29.11 -6.01 15.62
C ASP A 483 29.36 -5.15 16.88
N THR A 484 28.64 -4.04 16.96
CA THR A 484 28.56 -3.22 18.18
C THR A 484 27.20 -3.42 18.85
N LEU A 485 27.06 -2.89 20.06
CA LEU A 485 25.81 -2.96 20.83
C LEU A 485 25.28 -1.55 21.08
N LEU A 486 24.01 -1.33 20.76
CA LEU A 486 23.25 -0.20 21.28
C LEU A 486 22.39 -0.67 22.46
N GLU A 487 22.26 0.18 23.48
CA GLU A 487 21.32 -0.04 24.56
C GLU A 487 20.01 0.70 24.22
N LEU A 488 18.95 -0.07 23.98
CA LEU A 488 17.62 0.44 23.63
C LEU A 488 16.63 -0.12 24.66
N ASP A 489 15.99 0.77 25.42
CA ASP A 489 15.14 0.47 26.58
C ASP A 489 15.73 -0.56 27.57
N GLY A 490 17.04 -0.45 27.84
CA GLY A 490 17.75 -1.38 28.74
C GLY A 490 18.06 -2.76 28.13
N GLN A 491 17.78 -2.97 26.85
CA GLN A 491 18.15 -4.18 26.10
C GLN A 491 19.38 -3.92 25.23
N LYS A 492 20.28 -4.91 25.16
CA LYS A 492 21.43 -4.87 24.26
C LYS A 492 21.00 -5.36 22.88
N VAL A 493 21.13 -4.48 21.88
CA VAL A 493 20.75 -4.73 20.50
C VAL A 493 22.01 -4.74 19.64
N ALA A 494 22.26 -5.83 18.93
CA ALA A 494 23.38 -5.96 18.02
C ALA A 494 23.16 -5.11 16.75
N VAL A 495 24.18 -4.34 16.38
CA VAL A 495 24.20 -3.50 15.19
C VAL A 495 25.43 -3.87 14.37
N PRO A 496 25.26 -4.40 13.15
CA PRO A 496 26.40 -4.71 12.31
C PRO A 496 27.22 -3.47 11.95
N GLN A 497 28.54 -3.58 12.01
CA GLN A 497 29.48 -2.51 11.59
C GLN A 497 30.51 -3.00 10.57
N GLY A 498 30.60 -4.32 10.35
CA GLY A 498 31.52 -4.91 9.41
C GLY A 498 30.99 -4.86 7.97
N ARG A 499 31.92 -4.89 7.02
CA ARG A 499 31.58 -5.17 5.61
C ARG A 499 31.07 -6.61 5.47
N PRO A 500 30.21 -6.89 4.48
CA PRO A 500 29.80 -8.26 4.18
C PRO A 500 31.01 -9.14 3.86
N VAL A 501 31.14 -10.27 4.55
CA VAL A 501 32.14 -11.31 4.30
C VAL A 501 31.47 -12.57 3.77
N PRO A 502 32.13 -13.37 2.91
CA PRO A 502 31.59 -14.63 2.45
C PRO A 502 31.29 -15.57 3.62
N CYS A 503 30.17 -16.28 3.54
CA CYS A 503 29.76 -17.32 4.46
C CYS A 503 29.94 -18.70 3.79
N PRO A 504 31.08 -19.42 3.99
CA PRO A 504 31.36 -20.65 3.26
C PRO A 504 30.32 -21.75 3.45
N GLU A 505 29.67 -21.80 4.63
CA GLU A 505 28.59 -22.74 4.93
C GLU A 505 27.37 -22.56 4.01
N PHE A 506 27.10 -21.33 3.57
CA PHE A 506 25.92 -20.96 2.79
C PHE A 506 26.24 -20.60 1.34
N SER A 507 27.42 -20.98 0.83
CA SER A 507 27.84 -20.69 -0.56
C SER A 507 26.93 -21.35 -1.62
N HIS A 508 26.16 -22.36 -1.23
CA HIS A 508 25.20 -23.07 -2.08
C HIS A 508 23.78 -22.49 -1.99
N SER A 509 23.57 -21.45 -1.18
CA SER A 509 22.27 -20.84 -0.96
C SER A 509 21.71 -20.23 -2.25
N SER A 510 20.40 -20.23 -2.39
CA SER A 510 19.69 -19.46 -3.42
C SER A 510 19.64 -17.95 -3.10
N PHE A 511 20.07 -17.54 -1.90
CA PHE A 511 20.09 -16.15 -1.45
C PHE A 511 21.50 -15.60 -1.55
N SER A 512 21.69 -14.48 -2.24
CA SER A 512 22.98 -13.78 -2.29
C SER A 512 23.29 -13.05 -0.98
N GLN A 513 22.27 -12.42 -0.38
CA GLN A 513 22.34 -11.68 0.88
C GLN A 513 21.24 -12.22 1.80
N SER A 514 21.47 -12.16 3.12
CA SER A 514 20.53 -12.71 4.10
C SER A 514 19.22 -11.92 4.17
N GLU A 515 18.10 -12.62 4.32
CA GLU A 515 16.78 -12.06 4.62
C GLU A 515 16.30 -12.56 5.99
N TYR A 516 15.97 -11.64 6.88
CA TYR A 516 15.53 -11.91 8.25
C TYR A 516 14.03 -11.74 8.34
N LEU A 517 13.32 -12.76 8.82
CA LEU A 517 11.86 -12.77 8.88
C LEU A 517 11.34 -13.04 10.29
N ILE A 518 10.35 -12.22 10.65
CA ILE A 518 9.46 -12.43 11.78
C ILE A 518 8.03 -12.57 11.28
N TYR A 519 7.22 -13.34 12.03
CA TYR A 519 5.84 -13.66 11.66
C TYR A 519 4.82 -13.14 12.67
N HIS A 520 5.28 -12.34 13.63
CA HIS A 520 4.45 -11.56 14.54
C HIS A 520 4.91 -10.10 14.49
N GLU A 521 3.98 -9.18 14.22
CA GLU A 521 4.28 -7.74 14.13
C GLU A 521 4.94 -7.21 15.41
N SER A 522 4.46 -7.69 16.57
CA SER A 522 5.02 -7.36 17.89
C SER A 522 6.48 -7.78 18.11
N GLN A 523 7.11 -8.57 17.23
CA GLN A 523 8.55 -8.89 17.32
C GLN A 523 9.45 -7.79 16.73
N CYS A 524 8.88 -6.71 16.19
CA CYS A 524 9.63 -5.53 15.76
C CYS A 524 9.16 -4.28 16.52
N ARG A 525 10.13 -3.42 16.86
CA ARG A 525 9.90 -2.02 17.21
C ARG A 525 10.72 -1.14 16.26
N LEU A 526 10.08 -0.16 15.63
CA LEU A 526 10.78 0.83 14.82
C LEU A 526 11.62 1.71 15.74
N ARG A 527 12.89 1.93 15.39
CA ARG A 527 13.82 2.71 16.22
C ARG A 527 14.33 3.94 15.50
N PHE A 528 14.62 3.80 14.21
CA PHE A 528 15.12 4.92 13.41
C PHE A 528 14.49 4.96 12.02
N LEU A 529 14.28 6.18 11.54
CA LEU A 529 13.95 6.50 10.16
C LEU A 529 15.11 7.29 9.58
N LEU A 530 15.58 6.91 8.40
CA LEU A 530 16.68 7.57 7.72
C LEU A 530 16.15 8.20 6.43
N GLU A 531 16.50 9.45 6.19
CA GLU A 531 16.40 10.06 4.87
C GLU A 531 17.74 9.90 4.15
N VAL A 532 17.68 9.39 2.93
CA VAL A 532 18.85 9.13 2.11
C VAL A 532 18.67 9.68 0.70
N ARG A 533 19.77 10.09 0.09
CA ARG A 533 19.82 10.50 -1.31
C ARG A 533 20.20 9.29 -2.18
N LEU A 534 19.40 9.03 -3.21
CA LEU A 534 19.49 7.84 -4.06
C LEU A 534 20.36 8.02 -5.31
#